data_AF-A0A832CF08-F1
#
_entry.id   AF-A0A832CF08-F1
#
_cell.length_a   1.000
_cell.length_b   1.000
_cell.length_c   1.000
_cell.angle_alpha   90.00
_cell.angle_beta   90.00
_cell.angle_gamma   90.00
#
_symmetry.space_group_name_H-M   'P 1'
#
loop_
_entity.id
_entity.type
_entity.pdbx_description
1 polymer ?
#
loop_
_entity_poly.entity_id
_entity_poly.type
_entity_poly.pdbx_seq_one_letter_code
_entity_poly.pdbx_strand_id
1 'polypeptide(L)'
;MRKVIIAIAFLALICQAEAMHQRFAVAEQSDEWLHEFFGKFLNDFEGCLRSIAKSETRVNESEKIKEDLETVSGEIEFYKARGVDTNASIAIKPFLTFSRNLAALAKAQEEFLNEMRNLKEGKGNYQNVAEALSKAKSSIEEMRKCLQEIDAVVFYSNTTALYFNTSAIRELLDEVEELFEIYEGLAKAYEVDGIWVFVSKNDPVLFERIFIWIYARNVTPTDLFIDEKRFEPKKMEYSFETLGRHFIYAKGIKGSEIVTSNVVEVNVKKIPTYIFLSSSSAFIGEEAEVIGLILDYHGARMSVPLSVFIDGMELPLESREGIFSIKLRKDYECAIKVEAFYRGNETHEEAYAEEIVYFLRFPVWIRLESNKQRVLVGEEVVFLGAMSESLPIDIIVNSEKRLKLNAGKNFSFSLNFSAPGRYEVYARFPGDELRRAAESNRIEIAVLEPFLHRASQWADKNYLMLIAFLAAFIASAFTARIFLNRGKRIYTAMPEKKEEIRTEEKKEEREIERKPEKSFKELFDALIKKFGLKTGLTPRELLSELGSQRFADKLKELVELHEKFAYAGIMLSKEEEEKFFKLVSEILAEL
;
A
#
# COMPACT_ATOMS: atom_id res chain seq x y z
N MET A 1 19.59 37.60 34.70
CA MET A 1 18.52 37.09 33.81
C MET A 1 18.80 37.29 32.33
N ARG A 2 19.14 38.50 31.84
CA ARG A 2 19.43 38.76 30.41
C ARG A 2 20.54 37.86 29.81
N LYS A 3 21.62 37.58 30.55
CA LYS A 3 22.70 36.69 30.10
C LYS A 3 22.33 35.20 30.07
N VAL A 4 21.37 34.79 30.89
CA VAL A 4 20.85 33.40 30.92
C VAL A 4 19.87 33.17 29.77
N ILE A 5 19.04 34.17 29.46
CA ILE A 5 18.13 34.13 28.30
C ILE A 5 18.91 34.13 26.97
N ILE A 6 20.01 34.88 26.88
CA ILE A 6 20.90 34.84 25.70
C ILE A 6 21.59 33.48 25.59
N ALA A 7 22.04 32.88 26.69
CA ALA A 7 22.63 31.54 26.67
C ALA A 7 21.62 30.45 26.28
N ILE A 8 20.35 30.54 26.73
CA ILE A 8 19.27 29.62 26.35
C ILE A 8 18.87 29.84 24.88
N ALA A 9 18.84 31.08 24.39
CA ALA A 9 18.59 31.36 22.97
C ALA A 9 19.75 30.89 22.08
N PHE A 10 21.00 30.97 22.55
CA PHE A 10 22.17 30.46 21.82
C PHE A 10 22.24 28.93 21.85
N LEU A 11 21.87 28.28 22.97
CA LEU A 11 21.69 26.82 23.04
C LEU A 11 20.52 26.34 22.16
N ALA A 12 19.42 27.09 22.10
CA ALA A 12 18.31 26.79 21.21
C ALA A 12 18.69 26.96 19.73
N LEU A 13 19.52 27.94 19.38
CA LEU A 13 20.05 28.14 18.03
C LEU A 13 21.07 27.06 17.63
N ILE A 14 21.86 26.53 18.58
CA ILE A 14 22.76 25.39 18.33
C ILE A 14 21.97 24.07 18.26
N CYS A 15 20.91 23.91 19.06
CA CYS A 15 20.05 22.71 19.03
C CYS A 15 19.03 22.67 17.88
N GLN A 16 18.83 23.77 17.13
CA GLN A 16 17.96 23.77 15.93
C GLN A 16 18.73 23.62 14.61
N ALA A 17 20.03 23.30 14.67
CA ALA A 17 20.85 23.06 13.49
C ALA A 17 21.06 21.57 13.12
N GLU A 18 20.44 20.62 13.85
CA GLU A 18 20.55 19.17 13.54
C GLU A 18 19.21 18.49 13.23
N ALA A 19 18.13 19.25 13.03
CA ALA A 19 16.85 18.72 12.59
C ALA A 19 16.51 19.19 11.17
N MET A 20 17.38 18.90 10.20
CA MET A 20 16.96 18.75 8.81
C MET A 20 18.12 18.22 7.95
N HIS A 21 17.80 17.18 7.20
CA HIS A 21 18.68 16.38 6.33
C HIS A 21 19.51 15.35 7.10
N GLN A 22 18.85 14.26 7.54
CA GLN A 22 19.49 12.96 7.36
C GLN A 22 19.90 12.91 5.89
N ARG A 23 21.20 12.86 5.64
CA ARG A 23 21.71 12.50 4.32
C ARG A 23 21.07 11.16 3.98
N PHE A 24 20.29 11.09 2.90
CA PHE A 24 19.87 9.81 2.30
C PHE A 24 21.06 8.87 2.02
N ALA A 25 22.30 9.37 2.09
CA ALA A 25 23.53 8.61 2.02
C ALA A 25 23.87 7.76 3.27
N VAL A 26 23.07 7.78 4.35
CA VAL A 26 23.28 6.93 5.54
C VAL A 26 21.97 6.26 5.99
N ALA A 27 21.13 5.84 5.04
CA ALA A 27 20.15 4.80 5.37
C ALA A 27 20.92 3.48 5.49
N GLU A 28 20.86 2.81 6.65
CA GLU A 28 21.38 1.45 6.77
C GLU A 28 20.63 0.57 5.77
N GLN A 29 21.38 -0.14 4.92
CA GLN A 29 20.78 -1.06 3.95
C GLN A 29 20.16 -2.22 4.73
N SER A 30 18.83 -2.28 4.72
CA SER A 30 18.04 -3.35 5.34
C SER A 30 17.16 -4.01 4.29
N ASP A 31 17.26 -5.33 4.19
CA ASP A 31 16.43 -6.18 3.35
C ASP A 31 15.17 -6.66 4.08
N GLU A 32 14.85 -6.10 5.26
CA GLU A 32 13.70 -6.50 6.07
C GLU A 32 12.39 -6.39 5.30
N TRP A 33 12.21 -5.32 4.53
CA TRP A 33 11.04 -5.19 3.65
C TRP A 33 10.99 -6.27 2.56
N LEU A 34 12.15 -6.67 2.00
CA LEU A 34 12.21 -7.76 1.03
C LEU A 34 11.85 -9.10 1.68
N HIS A 35 12.34 -9.34 2.90
CA HIS A 35 11.99 -10.51 3.68
C HIS A 35 10.49 -10.57 3.96
N GLU A 36 9.89 -9.46 4.42
CA GLU A 36 8.44 -9.37 4.64
C GLU A 36 7.65 -9.56 3.34
N PHE A 37 8.09 -8.94 2.25
CA PHE A 37 7.44 -9.03 0.94
C PHE A 37 7.39 -10.47 0.43
N PHE A 38 8.54 -11.15 0.36
CA PHE A 38 8.59 -12.56 -0.04
C PHE A 38 7.92 -13.48 0.98
N GLY A 39 7.94 -13.13 2.27
CA GLY A 39 7.22 -13.85 3.32
C GLY A 39 5.70 -13.89 3.10
N LYS A 40 5.11 -12.88 2.46
CA LYS A 40 3.68 -12.92 2.09
C LYS A 40 3.37 -14.02 1.08
N PHE A 41 4.23 -14.24 0.09
CA PHE A 41 4.05 -15.34 -0.86
C PHE A 41 4.15 -16.72 -0.19
N LEU A 42 4.98 -16.88 0.85
CA LEU A 42 4.99 -18.12 1.64
C LEU A 42 3.63 -18.37 2.30
N ASN A 43 3.01 -17.33 2.87
CA ASN A 43 1.67 -17.45 3.45
C ASN A 43 0.61 -17.82 2.38
N ASP A 44 0.72 -17.25 1.18
CA ASP A 44 -0.17 -17.56 0.06
C ASP A 44 0.02 -19.02 -0.43
N PHE A 45 1.26 -19.50 -0.47
CA PHE A 45 1.59 -20.91 -0.74
C PHE A 45 0.99 -21.84 0.31
N GLU A 46 1.15 -21.52 1.60
CA GLU A 46 0.55 -22.28 2.70
C GLU A 46 -0.97 -22.33 2.60
N GLY A 47 -1.61 -21.20 2.29
CA GLY A 47 -3.06 -21.11 2.10
C GLY A 47 -3.56 -22.05 1.01
N CYS A 48 -2.88 -22.05 -0.15
CA CYS A 48 -3.22 -22.93 -1.26
C CYS A 48 -3.01 -24.41 -0.91
N LEU A 49 -1.83 -24.77 -0.37
CA LEU A 49 -1.52 -26.15 -0.01
C LEU A 49 -2.47 -26.71 1.05
N ARG A 50 -2.86 -25.89 2.04
CA ARG A 50 -3.83 -26.29 3.07
C ARG A 50 -5.21 -26.59 2.48
N SER A 51 -5.65 -25.85 1.47
CA SER A 51 -6.89 -26.18 0.74
C SER A 51 -6.71 -27.48 -0.08
N ILE A 52 -5.59 -27.64 -0.78
CA ILE A 52 -5.29 -28.85 -1.54
C ILE A 52 -5.29 -30.09 -0.63
N ALA A 53 -4.65 -30.03 0.54
CA ALA A 53 -4.63 -31.11 1.54
C ALA A 53 -6.03 -31.50 2.04
N LYS A 54 -6.97 -30.55 2.04
CA LYS A 54 -8.39 -30.77 2.34
C LYS A 54 -9.21 -31.24 1.14
N SER A 55 -8.56 -31.56 0.03
CA SER A 55 -9.19 -31.93 -1.24
C SER A 55 -10.01 -30.79 -1.89
N GLU A 56 -9.70 -29.53 -1.59
CA GLU A 56 -10.31 -28.35 -2.22
C GLU A 56 -9.46 -27.84 -3.39
N THR A 57 -10.06 -27.64 -4.57
CA THR A 57 -9.33 -27.15 -5.75
C THR A 57 -9.10 -25.64 -5.69
N ARG A 58 -7.86 -25.21 -6.00
CA ARG A 58 -7.41 -23.80 -5.95
C ARG A 58 -6.64 -23.38 -7.21
N VAL A 59 -7.12 -23.80 -8.38
CA VAL A 59 -6.43 -23.55 -9.66
C VAL A 59 -6.30 -22.05 -9.92
N ASN A 60 -7.37 -21.28 -9.75
CA ASN A 60 -7.35 -19.84 -10.04
C ASN A 60 -6.44 -19.06 -9.07
N GLU A 61 -6.48 -19.40 -7.78
CA GLU A 61 -5.64 -18.73 -6.77
C GLU A 61 -4.15 -19.03 -6.98
N SER A 62 -3.80 -20.28 -7.28
CA SER A 62 -2.41 -20.65 -7.57
C SER A 62 -1.87 -20.04 -8.87
N GLU A 63 -2.69 -19.93 -9.92
CA GLU A 63 -2.34 -19.24 -11.16
C GLU A 63 -2.10 -17.74 -10.92
N LYS A 64 -2.93 -17.10 -10.11
CA LYS A 64 -2.74 -15.69 -9.76
C LYS A 64 -1.40 -15.46 -9.03
N ILE A 65 -1.07 -16.29 -8.05
CA ILE A 65 0.21 -16.20 -7.32
C ILE A 65 1.40 -16.33 -8.28
N LYS A 66 1.28 -17.22 -9.28
CA LYS A 66 2.30 -17.39 -10.33
C LYS A 66 2.45 -16.11 -11.16
N GLU A 67 1.36 -15.52 -11.65
CA GLU A 67 1.37 -14.28 -12.42
C GLU A 67 1.95 -13.08 -11.63
N ASP A 68 1.60 -12.98 -10.35
CA ASP A 68 2.13 -11.94 -9.46
C ASP A 68 3.67 -12.06 -9.33
N LEU A 69 4.21 -13.27 -9.15
CA LEU A 69 5.66 -13.49 -9.07
C LEU A 69 6.38 -13.33 -10.42
N GLU A 70 5.72 -13.63 -11.55
CA GLU A 70 6.26 -13.33 -12.89
C GLU A 70 6.42 -11.83 -13.09
N THR A 71 5.43 -11.05 -12.64
CA THR A 71 5.49 -9.59 -12.65
C THR A 71 6.65 -9.07 -11.81
N VAL A 72 6.79 -9.55 -10.57
CA VAL A 72 7.92 -9.19 -9.67
C VAL A 72 9.27 -9.52 -10.31
N SER A 73 9.40 -10.69 -10.95
CA SER A 73 10.63 -11.06 -11.66
C SER A 73 10.97 -10.10 -12.79
N GLY A 74 9.97 -9.65 -13.53
CA GLY A 74 10.11 -8.63 -14.56
C GLY A 74 10.59 -7.30 -14.01
N GLU A 75 9.98 -6.82 -12.92
CA GLU A 75 10.36 -5.57 -12.26
C GLU A 75 11.79 -5.60 -11.72
N ILE A 76 12.23 -6.71 -11.12
CA ILE A 76 13.60 -6.85 -10.60
C ILE A 76 14.63 -6.68 -11.72
N GLU A 77 14.47 -7.38 -12.85
CA GLU A 77 15.38 -7.25 -13.98
C GLU A 77 15.32 -5.85 -14.61
N PHE A 78 14.14 -5.24 -14.61
CA PHE A 78 13.93 -3.87 -15.07
C PHE A 78 14.72 -2.84 -14.26
N TYR A 79 14.66 -2.89 -12.94
CA TYR A 79 15.43 -1.99 -12.08
C TYR A 79 16.94 -2.30 -12.14
N LYS A 80 17.32 -3.57 -12.24
CA LYS A 80 18.72 -3.98 -12.40
C LYS A 80 19.34 -3.42 -13.67
N ALA A 81 18.60 -3.41 -14.78
CA ALA A 81 19.02 -2.79 -16.03
C ALA A 81 19.30 -1.28 -15.91
N ARG A 82 18.72 -0.62 -14.90
CA ARG A 82 18.92 0.81 -14.58
C ARG A 82 20.01 1.04 -13.53
N GLY A 83 20.80 0.01 -13.21
CA GLY A 83 21.86 0.09 -12.20
C GLY A 83 21.34 0.01 -10.77
N VAL A 84 20.06 -0.32 -10.57
CA VAL A 84 19.48 -0.59 -9.24
C VAL A 84 19.43 -2.10 -9.05
N ASP A 85 20.56 -2.67 -8.64
CA ASP A 85 20.62 -4.09 -8.28
C ASP A 85 20.12 -4.28 -6.85
N THR A 86 19.25 -5.26 -6.64
CA THR A 86 18.62 -5.53 -5.34
C THR A 86 18.80 -6.99 -4.96
N ASN A 87 18.85 -7.27 -3.65
CA ASN A 87 18.91 -8.63 -3.14
C ASN A 87 17.63 -9.44 -3.46
N ALA A 88 16.56 -8.79 -3.92
CA ALA A 88 15.37 -9.47 -4.43
C ALA A 88 15.68 -10.45 -5.57
N SER A 89 16.71 -10.16 -6.37
CA SER A 89 17.19 -11.04 -7.45
C SER A 89 17.72 -12.39 -6.95
N ILE A 90 18.15 -12.46 -5.68
CA ILE A 90 18.60 -13.69 -5.02
C ILE A 90 17.40 -14.57 -4.67
N ALA A 91 16.28 -13.97 -4.25
CA ALA A 91 15.10 -14.69 -3.78
C ALA A 91 14.12 -15.07 -4.90
N ILE A 92 13.99 -14.26 -5.94
CA ILE A 92 12.87 -14.39 -6.87
C ILE A 92 12.79 -15.73 -7.59
N LYS A 93 13.93 -16.29 -8.00
CA LYS A 93 14.00 -17.51 -8.81
C LYS A 93 13.37 -18.73 -8.12
N PRO A 94 13.76 -19.11 -6.89
CA PRO A 94 13.15 -20.26 -6.22
C PRO A 94 11.67 -20.03 -5.87
N PHE A 95 11.26 -18.79 -5.55
CA PHE A 95 9.85 -18.46 -5.30
C PHE A 95 8.99 -18.61 -6.56
N LEU A 96 9.44 -18.07 -7.69
CA LEU A 96 8.74 -18.19 -8.97
C LEU A 96 8.66 -19.66 -9.45
N THR A 97 9.73 -20.43 -9.23
CA THR A 97 9.73 -21.86 -9.58
C THR A 97 8.76 -22.64 -8.69
N PHE A 98 8.69 -22.30 -7.39
CA PHE A 98 7.71 -22.89 -6.48
C PHE A 98 6.27 -22.56 -6.91
N SER A 99 5.96 -21.31 -7.25
CA SER A 99 4.59 -20.91 -7.64
C SER A 99 4.12 -21.59 -8.93
N ARG A 100 5.01 -21.76 -9.91
CA ARG A 100 4.73 -22.54 -11.13
C ARG A 100 4.36 -23.99 -10.83
N ASN A 101 5.07 -24.64 -9.91
CA ASN A 101 4.76 -26.01 -9.50
C ASN A 101 3.51 -26.10 -8.62
N LEU A 102 3.24 -25.09 -7.79
CA LEU A 102 1.98 -25.00 -7.02
C LEU A 102 0.76 -24.94 -7.95
N ALA A 103 0.82 -24.13 -9.00
CA ALA A 103 -0.23 -24.06 -10.02
C ALA A 103 -0.40 -25.40 -10.77
N ALA A 104 0.70 -26.04 -11.15
CA ALA A 104 0.67 -27.36 -11.78
C ALA A 104 0.06 -28.44 -10.85
N LEU A 105 0.37 -28.41 -9.56
CA LEU A 105 -0.18 -29.30 -8.55
C LEU A 105 -1.69 -29.11 -8.36
N ALA A 106 -2.14 -27.86 -8.24
CA ALA A 106 -3.57 -27.54 -8.11
C ALA A 106 -4.37 -28.03 -9.33
N LYS A 107 -3.82 -27.83 -10.53
CA LYS A 107 -4.40 -28.33 -11.77
C LYS A 107 -4.41 -29.86 -11.82
N ALA A 108 -3.32 -30.52 -11.42
CA ALA A 108 -3.25 -31.98 -11.38
C ALA A 108 -4.27 -32.59 -10.40
N GLN A 109 -4.54 -31.94 -9.26
CA GLN A 109 -5.61 -32.37 -8.35
C GLN A 109 -6.99 -32.28 -9.00
N GLU A 110 -7.29 -31.16 -9.66
CA GLU A 110 -8.57 -30.98 -10.35
C GLU A 110 -8.74 -32.02 -11.48
N GLU A 111 -7.70 -32.23 -12.29
CA GLU A 111 -7.64 -33.27 -13.32
C GLU A 111 -7.92 -34.65 -12.71
N PHE A 112 -7.25 -35.01 -11.62
CA PHE A 112 -7.47 -36.29 -10.92
C PHE A 112 -8.92 -36.47 -10.47
N LEU A 113 -9.49 -35.47 -9.79
CA LEU A 113 -10.85 -35.56 -9.25
C LEU A 113 -11.90 -35.72 -10.37
N ASN A 114 -11.73 -34.97 -11.46
CA ASN A 114 -12.60 -35.06 -12.62
C ASN A 114 -12.48 -36.41 -13.33
N GLU A 115 -11.26 -36.88 -13.56
CA GLU A 115 -11.01 -38.13 -14.27
C GLU A 115 -11.42 -39.36 -13.44
N MET A 116 -11.23 -39.32 -12.12
CA MET A 116 -11.74 -40.37 -11.24
C MET A 116 -13.27 -40.43 -11.22
N ARG A 117 -13.96 -39.29 -11.30
CA ARG A 117 -15.42 -39.27 -11.46
C ARG A 117 -15.81 -39.90 -12.79
N ASN A 118 -15.17 -39.50 -13.89
CA ASN A 118 -15.43 -40.05 -15.22
C ASN A 118 -15.19 -41.57 -15.26
N LEU A 119 -14.14 -42.06 -14.59
CA LEU A 119 -13.79 -43.47 -14.51
C LEU A 119 -14.86 -44.28 -13.74
N LYS A 120 -15.34 -43.74 -12.60
CA LYS A 120 -16.44 -44.34 -11.83
C LYS A 120 -17.76 -44.39 -12.61
N GLU A 121 -17.99 -43.43 -13.51
CA GLU A 121 -19.15 -43.39 -14.39
C GLU A 121 -19.00 -44.25 -15.67
N GLY A 122 -17.86 -44.92 -15.85
CA GLY A 122 -17.57 -45.72 -17.04
C GLY A 122 -17.34 -44.90 -18.32
N LYS A 123 -17.06 -43.59 -18.17
CA LYS A 123 -16.81 -42.64 -19.27
C LYS A 123 -15.34 -42.26 -19.42
N GLY A 124 -14.52 -42.55 -18.41
CA GLY A 124 -13.11 -42.18 -18.33
C GLY A 124 -12.16 -43.35 -18.60
N ASN A 125 -10.87 -43.05 -18.67
CA ASN A 125 -9.80 -44.02 -18.79
C ASN A 125 -8.81 -43.85 -17.63
N TYR A 126 -8.35 -44.96 -17.05
CA TYR A 126 -7.34 -44.98 -15.99
C TYR A 126 -6.07 -44.20 -16.36
N GLN A 127 -5.73 -44.14 -17.65
CA GLN A 127 -4.57 -43.40 -18.16
C GLN A 127 -4.56 -41.93 -17.73
N ASN A 128 -5.69 -41.24 -17.83
CA ASN A 128 -5.77 -39.82 -17.47
C ASN A 128 -5.63 -39.63 -15.95
N VAL A 129 -6.13 -40.57 -15.16
CA VAL A 129 -5.95 -40.59 -13.70
C VAL A 129 -4.47 -40.77 -13.35
N ALA A 130 -3.80 -41.73 -13.98
CA ALA A 130 -2.38 -41.98 -13.77
C ALA A 130 -1.49 -40.81 -14.21
N GLU A 131 -1.88 -40.11 -15.29
CA GLU A 131 -1.21 -38.87 -15.73
C GLU A 131 -1.31 -37.78 -14.66
N ALA A 132 -2.51 -37.51 -14.14
CA ALA A 132 -2.74 -36.50 -13.11
C ALA A 132 -1.95 -36.81 -11.82
N LEU A 133 -1.94 -38.07 -11.37
CA LEU A 133 -1.13 -38.51 -10.23
C LEU A 133 0.37 -38.28 -10.46
N SER A 134 0.85 -38.55 -11.68
CA SER A 134 2.27 -38.37 -12.04
C SER A 134 2.67 -36.90 -12.05
N LYS A 135 1.82 -36.01 -12.60
CA LYS A 135 2.03 -34.55 -12.58
C LYS A 135 2.10 -34.01 -11.15
N ALA A 136 1.19 -34.46 -10.28
CA ALA A 136 1.17 -34.05 -8.88
C ALA A 136 2.45 -34.47 -8.14
N LYS A 137 2.85 -35.74 -8.25
CA LYS A 137 4.10 -36.25 -7.64
C LYS A 137 5.32 -35.46 -8.10
N SER A 138 5.41 -35.17 -9.40
CA SER A 138 6.50 -34.34 -9.93
C SER A 138 6.49 -32.93 -9.35
N SER A 139 5.32 -32.30 -9.26
CA SER A 139 5.20 -30.93 -8.75
C SER A 139 5.61 -30.87 -7.28
N ILE A 140 5.19 -31.85 -6.46
CA ILE A 140 5.60 -31.98 -5.06
C ILE A 140 7.13 -32.14 -4.94
N GLU A 141 7.74 -33.00 -5.76
CA GLU A 141 9.20 -33.22 -5.77
C GLU A 141 9.97 -31.91 -6.06
N GLU A 142 9.53 -31.15 -7.08
CA GLU A 142 10.15 -29.88 -7.46
C GLU A 142 9.91 -28.78 -6.42
N MET A 143 8.71 -28.71 -5.82
CA MET A 143 8.42 -27.79 -4.73
C MET A 143 9.35 -28.03 -3.53
N ARG A 144 9.61 -29.29 -3.17
CA ARG A 144 10.57 -29.62 -2.09
C ARG A 144 11.99 -29.16 -2.41
N LYS A 145 12.45 -29.27 -3.66
CA LYS A 145 13.74 -28.72 -4.10
C LYS A 145 13.78 -27.20 -3.97
N CYS A 146 12.72 -26.53 -4.42
CA CYS A 146 12.60 -25.07 -4.31
C CYS A 146 12.66 -24.61 -2.85
N LEU A 147 12.05 -25.32 -1.90
CA LEU A 147 12.14 -24.96 -0.48
C LEU A 147 13.56 -25.02 0.08
N GLN A 148 14.43 -25.92 -0.43
CA GLN A 148 15.84 -25.93 -0.04
C GLN A 148 16.57 -24.69 -0.54
N GLU A 149 16.23 -24.22 -1.75
CA GLU A 149 16.78 -22.98 -2.31
C GLU A 149 16.27 -21.75 -1.55
N ILE A 150 14.99 -21.72 -1.16
CA ILE A 150 14.40 -20.65 -0.35
C ILE A 150 15.07 -20.56 1.03
N ASP A 151 15.33 -21.69 1.70
CA ASP A 151 16.04 -21.73 2.99
C ASP A 151 17.46 -21.15 2.90
N ALA A 152 18.10 -21.31 1.73
CA ALA A 152 19.44 -20.80 1.48
C ALA A 152 19.47 -19.29 1.20
N VAL A 153 18.32 -18.65 0.96
CA VAL A 153 18.23 -17.21 0.81
C VAL A 153 18.43 -16.54 2.17
N VAL A 154 19.42 -15.65 2.25
CA VAL A 154 19.71 -14.88 3.45
C VAL A 154 19.58 -13.41 3.13
N PHE A 155 18.68 -12.75 3.86
CA PHE A 155 18.53 -11.30 3.87
C PHE A 155 19.10 -10.73 5.17
N TYR A 156 19.34 -9.42 5.22
CA TYR A 156 19.90 -8.78 6.40
C TYR A 156 19.07 -7.58 6.84
N SER A 157 18.65 -7.54 8.11
CA SER A 157 18.25 -6.31 8.77
C SER A 157 19.45 -5.80 9.56
N ASN A 158 20.14 -4.81 8.97
CA ASN A 158 21.43 -4.31 9.43
C ASN A 158 22.50 -5.41 9.48
N THR A 159 22.82 -5.92 10.68
CA THR A 159 23.77 -7.04 10.87
C THR A 159 23.10 -8.37 11.18
N THR A 160 21.78 -8.39 11.32
CA THR A 160 21.01 -9.57 11.69
C THR A 160 20.56 -10.30 10.43
N ALA A 161 20.99 -11.57 10.29
CA ALA A 161 20.54 -12.42 9.21
C ALA A 161 19.05 -12.81 9.40
N LEU A 162 18.25 -12.57 8.37
CA LEU A 162 16.85 -12.94 8.25
C LEU A 162 16.75 -14.15 7.31
N TYR A 163 16.17 -15.23 7.82
CA TYR A 163 15.93 -16.47 7.08
C TYR A 163 14.43 -16.64 6.87
N PHE A 164 14.05 -17.28 5.77
CA PHE A 164 12.66 -17.67 5.57
C PHE A 164 12.33 -18.90 6.42
N ASN A 165 11.16 -18.89 7.07
CA ASN A 165 10.63 -20.07 7.71
C ASN A 165 9.66 -20.77 6.77
N THR A 166 10.00 -22.00 6.42
CA THR A 166 9.35 -22.82 5.39
C THR A 166 8.90 -24.16 5.99
N SER A 167 8.92 -24.31 7.33
CA SER A 167 8.56 -25.56 8.02
C SER A 167 7.10 -25.94 7.81
N ALA A 168 6.19 -24.98 7.95
CA ALA A 168 4.76 -25.19 7.77
C ALA A 168 4.41 -25.62 6.34
N ILE A 169 5.10 -25.07 5.33
CA ILE A 169 4.93 -25.50 3.93
C ILE A 169 5.39 -26.96 3.75
N ARG A 170 6.48 -27.39 4.40
CA ARG A 170 6.93 -28.80 4.31
C ARG A 170 5.92 -29.76 4.93
N GLU A 171 5.41 -29.43 6.11
CA GLU A 171 4.37 -30.24 6.77
C GLU A 171 3.12 -30.34 5.88
N LEU A 172 2.70 -29.23 5.27
CA LEU A 172 1.57 -29.23 4.33
C LEU A 172 1.87 -30.04 3.06
N LEU A 173 3.10 -30.02 2.54
CA LEU A 173 3.49 -30.88 1.41
C LEU A 173 3.45 -32.37 1.79
N ASP A 174 3.80 -32.73 3.03
CA ASP A 174 3.65 -34.09 3.53
C ASP A 174 2.16 -34.49 3.57
N GLU A 175 1.28 -33.63 4.09
CA GLU A 175 -0.18 -33.88 4.07
C GLU A 175 -0.75 -34.01 2.65
N VAL A 176 -0.28 -33.17 1.72
CA VAL A 176 -0.70 -33.27 0.31
C VAL A 176 -0.18 -34.56 -0.33
N GLU A 177 1.06 -34.97 -0.04
CA GLU A 177 1.61 -36.23 -0.53
C GLU A 177 0.79 -37.42 -0.01
N GLU A 178 0.45 -37.45 1.28
CA GLU A 178 -0.45 -38.46 1.87
C GLU A 178 -1.83 -38.50 1.18
N LEU A 179 -2.41 -37.33 0.85
CA LEU A 179 -3.66 -37.25 0.09
C LEU A 179 -3.51 -37.91 -1.29
N PHE A 180 -2.40 -37.64 -1.99
CA PHE A 180 -2.15 -38.24 -3.30
C PHE A 180 -1.84 -39.75 -3.23
N GLU A 181 -1.29 -40.25 -2.13
CA GLU A 181 -1.18 -41.70 -1.86
C GLU A 181 -2.56 -42.35 -1.68
N ILE A 182 -3.47 -41.69 -0.96
CA ILE A 182 -4.87 -42.15 -0.82
C ILE A 182 -5.54 -42.19 -2.18
N TYR A 183 -5.37 -41.14 -2.98
CA TYR A 183 -5.87 -41.05 -4.36
C TYR A 183 -5.35 -42.18 -5.24
N GLU A 184 -4.06 -42.46 -5.20
CA GLU A 184 -3.44 -43.60 -5.90
C GLU A 184 -4.04 -44.94 -5.42
N GLY A 185 -4.22 -45.10 -4.10
CA GLY A 185 -4.88 -46.27 -3.52
C GLY A 185 -6.30 -46.50 -4.05
N LEU A 186 -7.09 -45.44 -4.22
CA LEU A 186 -8.43 -45.50 -4.81
C LEU A 186 -8.38 -45.86 -6.30
N ALA A 187 -7.38 -45.38 -7.02
CA ALA A 187 -7.22 -45.61 -8.46
C ALA A 187 -6.77 -47.05 -8.78
N LYS A 188 -6.07 -47.75 -7.86
CA LYS A 188 -5.58 -49.13 -8.05
C LYS A 188 -6.63 -50.13 -8.51
N ALA A 189 -7.89 -49.95 -8.10
CA ALA A 189 -8.99 -50.83 -8.49
C ALA A 189 -9.31 -50.80 -10.00
N TYR A 190 -8.85 -49.75 -10.69
CA TYR A 190 -9.09 -49.52 -12.12
C TYR A 190 -7.82 -49.69 -12.97
N GLU A 191 -6.70 -50.07 -12.36
CA GLU A 191 -5.46 -50.31 -13.08
C GLU A 191 -5.61 -51.42 -14.11
N VAL A 192 -5.08 -51.16 -15.30
CA VAL A 192 -5.03 -52.11 -16.41
C VAL A 192 -3.59 -52.56 -16.58
N ASP A 193 -3.35 -53.70 -17.24
CA ASP A 193 -2.02 -54.04 -17.72
C ASP A 193 -1.65 -53.21 -18.95
N GLY A 194 -0.41 -52.78 -19.07
CA GLY A 194 0.02 -52.00 -20.23
C GLY A 194 1.29 -51.20 -19.99
N ILE A 195 1.59 -50.34 -20.96
CA ILE A 195 2.66 -49.35 -20.91
C ILE A 195 2.07 -48.01 -21.32
N TRP A 196 2.46 -46.95 -20.62
CA TRP A 196 1.95 -45.60 -20.82
C TRP A 196 3.07 -44.59 -20.72
N VAL A 197 2.96 -43.54 -21.52
CA VAL A 197 3.82 -42.38 -21.45
C VAL A 197 3.02 -41.21 -20.91
N PHE A 198 3.63 -40.48 -19.97
CA PHE A 198 3.10 -39.24 -19.41
C PHE A 198 4.16 -38.15 -19.53
N VAL A 199 3.70 -36.90 -19.64
CA VAL A 199 4.59 -35.73 -19.66
C VAL A 199 4.15 -34.72 -18.60
N SER A 200 5.10 -33.94 -18.09
CA SER A 200 4.79 -32.92 -17.08
C SER A 200 3.96 -31.78 -17.66
N LYS A 201 4.11 -31.49 -18.96
CA LYS A 201 3.45 -30.38 -19.64
C LYS A 201 3.21 -30.72 -21.11
N ASN A 202 1.96 -30.58 -21.56
CA ASN A 202 1.57 -30.85 -22.96
C ASN A 202 1.81 -29.64 -23.86
N ASP A 203 1.90 -28.43 -23.29
CA ASP A 203 2.10 -27.18 -24.01
C ASP A 203 3.35 -26.43 -23.49
N PRO A 204 4.56 -27.01 -23.56
CA PRO A 204 5.77 -26.32 -23.15
C PRO A 204 6.11 -25.17 -24.10
N VAL A 205 6.77 -24.15 -23.56
CA VAL A 205 7.43 -23.12 -24.35
C VAL A 205 8.72 -23.71 -24.95
N LEU A 206 9.17 -23.21 -26.09
CA LEU A 206 10.45 -23.62 -26.70
C LEU A 206 11.60 -23.56 -25.68
N PHE A 207 12.43 -24.61 -25.65
CA PHE A 207 13.51 -24.84 -24.66
C PHE A 207 13.08 -25.02 -23.20
N GLU A 208 11.78 -24.96 -22.88
CA GLU A 208 11.28 -25.32 -21.57
C GLU A 208 11.51 -26.82 -21.32
N ARG A 209 11.95 -27.14 -20.10
CA ARG A 209 12.23 -28.51 -19.70
C ARG A 209 10.95 -29.18 -19.23
N ILE A 210 10.69 -30.36 -19.77
CA ILE A 210 9.61 -31.23 -19.34
C ILE A 210 10.17 -32.54 -18.80
N PHE A 211 9.39 -33.22 -17.97
CA PHE A 211 9.67 -34.58 -17.56
C PHE A 211 8.80 -35.55 -18.34
N ILE A 212 9.42 -36.64 -18.78
CA ILE A 212 8.75 -37.75 -19.46
C ILE A 212 8.83 -38.97 -18.54
N TRP A 213 7.69 -39.59 -18.27
CA TRP A 213 7.57 -40.81 -17.49
C TRP A 213 7.03 -41.95 -18.32
N ILE A 214 7.51 -43.16 -17.98
CA ILE A 214 6.99 -44.40 -18.53
C ILE A 214 6.44 -45.19 -17.35
N TYR A 215 5.13 -45.41 -17.35
CA TYR A 215 4.47 -46.29 -16.42
C TYR A 215 4.22 -47.62 -17.11
N ALA A 216 4.56 -48.73 -16.46
CA ALA A 216 4.37 -50.06 -17.04
C ALA A 216 3.91 -51.05 -15.96
N ARG A 217 2.85 -51.80 -16.28
CA ARG A 217 2.29 -52.85 -15.43
C ARG A 217 2.20 -54.15 -16.22
N ASN A 218 2.87 -55.19 -15.74
CA ASN A 218 3.02 -56.47 -16.42
C ASN A 218 3.60 -56.35 -17.84
N VAL A 219 4.38 -55.30 -18.09
CA VAL A 219 5.10 -55.01 -19.33
C VAL A 219 6.52 -54.59 -18.96
N THR A 220 7.53 -55.07 -19.68
CA THR A 220 8.90 -54.58 -19.55
C THR A 220 9.15 -53.50 -20.61
N PRO A 221 9.33 -52.22 -20.23
CA PRO A 221 9.68 -51.18 -21.18
C PRO A 221 10.99 -51.50 -21.88
N THR A 222 11.02 -51.30 -23.21
CA THR A 222 12.20 -51.53 -24.04
C THR A 222 12.74 -50.24 -24.62
N ASP A 223 11.87 -49.34 -25.07
CA ASP A 223 12.25 -48.14 -25.82
C ASP A 223 11.28 -46.99 -25.57
N LEU A 224 11.82 -45.77 -25.57
CA LEU A 224 11.07 -44.52 -25.67
C LEU A 224 11.35 -43.87 -27.02
N PHE A 225 10.33 -43.29 -27.65
CA PHE A 225 10.43 -42.58 -28.91
C PHE A 225 9.93 -41.15 -28.72
N ILE A 226 10.71 -40.18 -29.21
CA ILE A 226 10.33 -38.77 -29.36
C ILE A 226 10.57 -38.43 -30.82
N ASP A 227 9.50 -38.18 -31.59
CA ASP A 227 9.53 -37.97 -33.04
C ASP A 227 10.36 -39.02 -33.79
N GLU A 228 10.04 -40.30 -33.56
CA GLU A 228 10.74 -41.46 -34.13
C GLU A 228 12.21 -41.66 -33.67
N LYS A 229 12.78 -40.71 -32.92
CA LYS A 229 14.11 -40.87 -32.33
C LYS A 229 14.02 -41.73 -31.07
N ARG A 230 14.85 -42.77 -31.00
CA ARG A 230 14.88 -43.77 -29.94
C ARG A 230 15.73 -43.31 -28.74
N PHE A 231 15.22 -43.52 -27.53
CA PHE A 231 15.84 -43.24 -26.24
C PHE A 231 15.68 -44.44 -25.29
N GLU A 232 16.48 -44.47 -24.22
CA GLU A 232 16.33 -45.45 -23.14
C GLU A 232 14.98 -45.27 -22.42
N PRO A 233 14.28 -46.36 -22.06
CA PRO A 233 12.95 -46.29 -21.47
C PRO A 233 13.01 -45.97 -19.95
N LYS A 234 13.47 -44.78 -19.60
CA LYS A 234 13.58 -44.30 -18.21
C LYS A 234 12.94 -42.92 -18.04
N LYS A 235 12.61 -42.55 -16.80
CA LYS A 235 12.26 -41.16 -16.46
C LYS A 235 13.38 -40.25 -16.95
N MET A 236 13.04 -39.24 -17.74
CA MET A 236 14.02 -38.30 -18.26
C MET A 236 13.47 -36.88 -18.34
N GLU A 237 14.39 -35.92 -18.20
CA GLU A 237 14.18 -34.51 -18.50
C GLU A 237 14.48 -34.28 -19.98
N TYR A 238 13.64 -33.51 -20.66
CA TYR A 238 13.76 -33.24 -22.09
C TYR A 238 13.33 -31.81 -22.40
N SER A 239 13.98 -31.18 -23.39
CA SER A 239 13.61 -29.85 -23.88
C SER A 239 13.53 -29.88 -25.40
N PHE A 240 12.48 -29.31 -25.96
CA PHE A 240 12.29 -29.24 -27.41
C PHE A 240 13.02 -28.04 -28.02
N GLU A 241 13.67 -28.26 -29.16
CA GLU A 241 14.41 -27.24 -29.91
C GLU A 241 13.63 -26.68 -31.10
N THR A 242 12.45 -27.24 -31.40
CA THR A 242 11.60 -26.84 -32.51
C THR A 242 10.17 -26.60 -32.04
N LEU A 243 9.46 -25.73 -32.75
CA LEU A 243 8.06 -25.42 -32.49
C LEU A 243 7.12 -26.44 -33.11
N GLY A 244 5.89 -26.49 -32.59
CA GLY A 244 4.80 -27.26 -33.15
C GLY A 244 4.58 -28.59 -32.43
N ARG A 245 4.04 -29.56 -33.15
CA ARG A 245 3.58 -30.83 -32.56
C ARG A 245 4.68 -31.87 -32.57
N HIS A 246 4.88 -32.46 -31.40
CA HIS A 246 5.83 -33.51 -31.12
C HIS A 246 5.10 -34.73 -30.58
N PHE A 247 5.54 -35.93 -30.97
CA PHE A 247 4.88 -37.18 -30.58
C PHE A 247 5.81 -38.05 -29.74
N ILE A 248 5.31 -38.47 -28.58
CA ILE A 248 6.05 -39.30 -27.64
C ILE A 248 5.30 -40.59 -27.38
N TYR A 249 5.98 -41.73 -27.50
CA TYR A 249 5.43 -43.04 -27.14
C TYR A 249 6.53 -44.00 -26.73
N ALA A 250 6.17 -45.08 -26.03
CA ALA A 250 7.09 -46.13 -25.61
C ALA A 250 6.66 -47.49 -26.16
N LYS A 251 7.62 -48.40 -26.28
CA LYS A 251 7.40 -49.82 -26.60
C LYS A 251 7.90 -50.68 -25.46
N GLY A 252 7.22 -51.79 -25.22
CA GLY A 252 7.61 -52.78 -24.23
C GLY A 252 7.21 -54.19 -24.62
N ILE A 253 7.63 -55.16 -23.81
CA ILE A 253 7.35 -56.59 -24.02
C ILE A 253 6.36 -57.07 -22.95
N LYS A 254 5.26 -57.68 -23.39
CA LYS A 254 4.28 -58.38 -22.55
C LYS A 254 4.30 -59.87 -22.93
N GLY A 255 4.96 -60.70 -22.13
CA GLY A 255 5.21 -62.09 -22.51
C GLY A 255 6.11 -62.18 -23.74
N SER A 256 5.55 -62.56 -24.90
CA SER A 256 6.25 -62.60 -26.19
C SER A 256 5.81 -61.50 -27.17
N GLU A 257 4.84 -60.67 -26.80
CA GLU A 257 4.27 -59.65 -27.67
C GLU A 257 4.91 -58.29 -27.42
N ILE A 258 5.14 -57.52 -28.50
CA ILE A 258 5.54 -56.13 -28.42
C ILE A 258 4.27 -55.29 -28.31
N VAL A 259 4.16 -54.53 -27.22
CA VAL A 259 3.07 -53.59 -26.97
C VAL A 259 3.58 -52.16 -27.10
N THR A 260 2.72 -51.26 -27.59
CA THR A 260 3.01 -49.82 -27.72
C THR A 260 2.12 -49.05 -26.75
N SER A 261 2.64 -47.98 -26.16
CA SER A 261 1.89 -47.11 -25.26
C SER A 261 0.86 -46.25 -26.00
N ASN A 262 0.16 -45.40 -25.24
CA ASN A 262 -0.44 -44.19 -25.79
C ASN A 262 0.61 -43.31 -26.49
N VAL A 263 0.16 -42.54 -27.48
CA VAL A 263 0.96 -41.48 -28.10
C VAL A 263 0.58 -40.16 -27.45
N VAL A 264 1.54 -39.53 -26.79
CA VAL A 264 1.37 -38.20 -26.20
C VAL A 264 1.76 -37.16 -27.24
N GLU A 265 0.83 -36.24 -27.52
CA GLU A 265 1.08 -35.07 -28.35
C GLU A 265 1.51 -33.91 -27.45
N VAL A 266 2.70 -33.37 -27.72
CA VAL A 266 3.25 -32.18 -27.06
C VAL A 266 3.28 -31.05 -28.08
N ASN A 267 2.62 -29.93 -27.77
CA ASN A 267 2.53 -28.77 -28.63
C ASN A 267 3.45 -27.65 -28.12
N VAL A 268 4.64 -27.56 -28.70
CA VAL A 268 5.67 -26.60 -28.29
C VAL A 268 5.33 -25.22 -28.83
N LYS A 269 5.15 -24.26 -27.92
CA LYS A 269 4.76 -22.88 -28.20
C LYS A 269 5.96 -21.95 -28.34
N LYS A 270 5.73 -20.80 -28.98
CA LYS A 270 6.71 -19.72 -29.03
C LYS A 270 7.03 -19.21 -27.64
N ILE A 271 8.20 -18.59 -27.50
CA ILE A 271 8.67 -18.00 -26.24
C ILE A 271 7.93 -16.69 -26.00
N PRO A 272 7.09 -16.60 -24.94
CA PRO A 272 6.49 -15.33 -24.56
C PRO A 272 7.55 -14.26 -24.34
N THR A 273 7.23 -13.01 -24.67
CA THR A 273 8.13 -11.87 -24.46
C THR A 273 7.43 -10.78 -23.68
N TYR A 274 8.21 -9.99 -22.96
CA TYR A 274 7.72 -8.96 -22.07
C TYR A 274 8.48 -7.67 -22.30
N ILE A 275 7.76 -6.56 -22.41
CA ILE A 275 8.34 -5.22 -22.46
C ILE A 275 7.96 -4.50 -21.17
N PHE A 276 8.95 -3.92 -20.52
CA PHE A 276 8.76 -3.05 -19.36
C PHE A 276 9.14 -1.64 -19.77
N LEU A 277 8.30 -0.67 -19.46
CA LEU A 277 8.57 0.74 -19.66
C LEU A 277 8.54 1.46 -18.31
N SER A 278 9.34 2.52 -18.19
CA SER A 278 9.04 3.55 -17.22
C SER A 278 9.65 4.87 -17.66
N SER A 279 9.00 5.93 -17.22
CA SER A 279 9.38 7.30 -17.53
C SER A 279 9.73 8.09 -16.27
N SER A 280 10.56 9.12 -16.43
CA SER A 280 10.60 10.23 -15.48
C SER A 280 9.57 11.29 -15.89
N SER A 281 8.92 11.91 -14.90
CA SER A 281 8.27 13.20 -15.15
C SER A 281 9.34 14.29 -15.25
N ALA A 282 9.10 15.30 -16.09
CA ALA A 282 10.02 16.43 -16.26
C ALA A 282 9.27 17.76 -16.13
N PHE A 283 9.98 18.83 -15.78
CA PHE A 283 9.41 20.16 -15.95
C PHE A 283 9.45 20.57 -17.42
N ILE A 284 8.57 21.50 -17.81
CA ILE A 284 8.56 22.01 -19.18
C ILE A 284 9.93 22.60 -19.55
N GLY A 285 10.40 22.30 -20.75
CA GLY A 285 11.73 22.65 -21.25
C GLY A 285 12.86 21.73 -20.77
N GLU A 286 12.62 20.82 -19.82
CA GLU A 286 13.58 19.79 -19.41
C GLU A 286 13.40 18.51 -20.23
N GLU A 287 14.41 17.65 -20.23
CA GLU A 287 14.35 16.33 -20.87
C GLU A 287 13.75 15.30 -19.90
N ALA A 288 12.70 14.61 -20.33
CA ALA A 288 12.26 13.35 -19.74
C ALA A 288 12.90 12.18 -20.48
N GLU A 289 13.22 11.10 -19.76
CA GLU A 289 13.71 9.87 -20.37
C GLU A 289 12.72 8.73 -20.12
N VAL A 290 12.39 8.00 -21.19
CA VAL A 290 11.69 6.73 -21.13
C VAL A 290 12.71 5.64 -21.38
N ILE A 291 12.85 4.73 -20.44
CA ILE A 291 13.75 3.57 -20.56
C ILE A 291 12.89 2.33 -20.61
N GLY A 292 13.14 1.49 -21.61
CA GLY A 292 12.49 0.20 -21.75
C GLY A 292 13.46 -0.97 -21.65
N LEU A 293 12.93 -2.11 -21.20
CA LEU A 293 13.60 -3.41 -21.17
C LEU A 293 12.71 -4.44 -21.87
N ILE A 294 13.30 -5.26 -22.73
CA ILE A 294 12.64 -6.42 -23.32
C ILE A 294 13.35 -7.71 -22.91
N LEU A 295 12.55 -8.65 -22.40
CA LEU A 295 12.97 -9.97 -21.93
C LEU A 295 12.12 -11.06 -22.58
N ASP A 296 12.69 -12.25 -22.70
CA ASP A 296 11.92 -13.46 -22.98
C ASP A 296 11.43 -14.15 -21.69
N TYR A 297 10.59 -15.17 -21.83
CA TYR A 297 10.06 -16.00 -20.73
C TYR A 297 11.12 -16.67 -19.86
N HIS A 298 12.32 -16.90 -20.40
CA HIS A 298 13.45 -17.49 -19.66
C HIS A 298 14.27 -16.42 -18.92
N GLY A 299 13.89 -15.15 -19.02
CA GLY A 299 14.58 -14.00 -18.43
C GLY A 299 15.77 -13.52 -19.26
N ALA A 300 15.93 -13.99 -20.50
CA ALA A 300 17.02 -13.57 -21.36
C ALA A 300 16.69 -12.21 -21.99
N ARG A 301 17.69 -11.31 -21.95
CA ARG A 301 17.62 -9.99 -22.58
C ARG A 301 17.65 -10.11 -24.09
N MET A 302 16.73 -9.45 -24.77
CA MET A 302 16.57 -9.58 -26.22
C MET A 302 17.10 -8.36 -26.98
N SER A 303 17.99 -8.56 -27.96
CA SER A 303 18.39 -7.50 -28.89
C SER A 303 17.56 -7.63 -30.17
N VAL A 304 16.49 -6.86 -30.27
CA VAL A 304 15.47 -6.99 -31.32
C VAL A 304 14.96 -5.62 -31.79
N PRO A 305 14.44 -5.54 -33.03
CA PRO A 305 13.78 -4.32 -33.51
C PRO A 305 12.44 -4.12 -32.80
N LEU A 306 12.16 -2.87 -32.44
CA LEU A 306 10.97 -2.40 -31.75
C LEU A 306 10.32 -1.26 -32.54
N SER A 307 8.99 -1.24 -32.55
CA SER A 307 8.19 -0.09 -32.98
C SER A 307 7.78 0.70 -31.75
N VAL A 308 8.32 1.90 -31.53
CA VAL A 308 7.90 2.75 -30.42
C VAL A 308 7.07 3.92 -30.91
N PHE A 309 5.86 4.10 -30.39
CA PHE A 309 4.96 5.17 -30.76
C PHE A 309 4.98 6.27 -29.71
N ILE A 310 5.14 7.51 -30.15
CA ILE A 310 5.09 8.71 -29.31
C ILE A 310 3.97 9.59 -29.83
N ASP A 311 2.88 9.74 -29.07
CA ASP A 311 1.65 10.39 -29.53
C ASP A 311 1.16 9.85 -30.90
N GLY A 312 1.28 8.54 -31.12
CA GLY A 312 0.87 7.85 -32.34
C GLY A 312 1.86 7.93 -33.51
N MET A 313 3.00 8.62 -33.38
CA MET A 313 4.06 8.61 -34.39
C MET A 313 5.05 7.48 -34.14
N GLU A 314 5.25 6.61 -35.12
CA GLU A 314 6.18 5.48 -35.02
C GLU A 314 7.65 5.93 -35.13
N LEU A 315 8.44 5.49 -34.17
CA LEU A 315 9.89 5.59 -34.12
C LEU A 315 10.46 4.16 -34.07
N PRO A 316 11.04 3.66 -35.16
CA PRO A 316 11.72 2.37 -35.15
C PRO A 316 13.00 2.46 -34.31
N LEU A 317 13.17 1.52 -33.38
CA LEU A 317 14.33 1.40 -32.51
C LEU A 317 14.84 -0.03 -32.49
N GLU A 318 16.08 -0.22 -32.05
CA GLU A 318 16.60 -1.54 -31.72
C GLU A 318 16.98 -1.56 -30.24
N SER A 319 16.54 -2.58 -29.52
CA SER A 319 17.07 -2.84 -28.18
C SER A 319 18.49 -3.38 -28.29
N ARG A 320 19.37 -2.92 -27.39
CA ARG A 320 20.73 -3.44 -27.22
C ARG A 320 20.82 -4.08 -25.86
N GLU A 321 21.14 -5.37 -25.82
CA GLU A 321 21.13 -6.15 -24.58
C GLU A 321 19.80 -6.03 -23.83
N GLY A 322 18.67 -6.06 -24.55
CA GLY A 322 17.34 -5.88 -23.96
C GLY A 322 16.94 -4.44 -23.69
N ILE A 323 17.86 -3.48 -23.70
CA ILE A 323 17.59 -2.12 -23.22
C ILE A 323 17.43 -1.14 -24.39
N PHE A 324 16.50 -0.20 -24.26
CA PHE A 324 16.36 0.96 -25.15
C PHE A 324 15.96 2.19 -24.33
N SER A 325 16.28 3.39 -24.83
CA SER A 325 15.81 4.63 -24.21
C SER A 325 15.44 5.70 -25.23
N ILE A 326 14.54 6.57 -24.81
CA ILE A 326 13.98 7.66 -25.60
C ILE A 326 14.00 8.92 -24.75
N LYS A 327 14.54 9.98 -25.31
CA LYS A 327 14.53 11.30 -24.68
C LYS A 327 13.44 12.15 -25.29
N LEU A 328 12.61 12.73 -24.43
CA LEU A 328 11.48 13.57 -24.80
C LEU A 328 11.64 14.95 -24.18
N ARG A 329 11.19 15.97 -24.88
CA ARG A 329 11.15 17.34 -24.38
C ARG A 329 9.91 18.04 -24.89
N LYS A 330 9.23 18.77 -24.00
CA LYS A 330 8.09 19.63 -24.35
C LYS A 330 8.23 20.97 -23.64
N ASP A 331 7.84 22.02 -24.33
CA ASP A 331 7.87 23.39 -23.80
C ASP A 331 6.51 23.82 -23.21
N TYR A 332 5.56 22.90 -23.07
CA TYR A 332 4.22 23.12 -22.51
C TYR A 332 3.78 21.95 -21.64
N GLU A 333 2.87 22.23 -20.71
CA GLU A 333 2.33 21.22 -19.78
C GLU A 333 1.45 20.22 -20.53
N CYS A 334 1.82 18.95 -20.51
CA CYS A 334 1.09 17.88 -21.18
C CYS A 334 1.44 16.50 -20.63
N ALA A 335 0.62 15.51 -21.00
CA ALA A 335 0.92 14.09 -20.85
C ALA A 335 1.14 13.50 -22.26
N ILE A 336 2.23 12.77 -22.46
CA ILE A 336 2.56 12.08 -23.71
C ILE A 336 2.39 10.58 -23.49
N LYS A 337 1.68 9.92 -24.39
CA LYS A 337 1.63 8.45 -24.40
C LYS A 337 2.81 7.89 -25.19
N VAL A 338 3.54 6.97 -24.57
CA VAL A 338 4.63 6.22 -25.21
C VAL A 338 4.27 4.74 -25.20
N GLU A 339 4.27 4.12 -26.37
CA GLU A 339 3.87 2.71 -26.54
C GLU A 339 5.02 1.97 -27.23
N ALA A 340 5.49 0.87 -26.66
CA ALA A 340 6.52 0.04 -27.26
C ALA A 340 5.93 -1.30 -27.71
N PHE A 341 6.22 -1.68 -28.96
CA PHE A 341 5.72 -2.91 -29.55
C PHE A 341 6.85 -3.74 -30.16
N TYR A 342 6.90 -5.01 -29.78
CA TYR A 342 7.71 -6.03 -30.42
C TYR A 342 6.78 -6.97 -31.18
N ARG A 343 6.98 -7.11 -32.50
CA ARG A 343 6.08 -7.91 -33.36
C ARG A 343 6.24 -9.43 -33.21
N GLY A 344 7.15 -9.89 -32.36
CA GLY A 344 7.56 -11.29 -32.34
C GLY A 344 8.47 -11.66 -33.51
N ASN A 345 8.93 -12.91 -33.50
CA ASN A 345 9.69 -13.50 -34.61
C ASN A 345 9.32 -14.99 -34.77
N GLU A 346 10.14 -15.78 -35.44
CA GLU A 346 9.88 -17.21 -35.65
C GLU A 346 9.77 -17.98 -34.33
N THR A 347 10.55 -17.61 -33.31
CA THR A 347 10.66 -18.34 -32.04
C THR A 347 9.98 -17.63 -30.86
N HIS A 348 9.77 -16.32 -30.94
CA HIS A 348 9.24 -15.49 -29.86
C HIS A 348 7.88 -14.87 -30.21
N GLU A 349 7.01 -14.76 -29.22
CA GLU A 349 5.72 -14.09 -29.33
C GLU A 349 5.88 -12.56 -29.35
N GLU A 350 4.82 -11.86 -29.77
CA GLU A 350 4.75 -10.40 -29.72
C GLU A 350 4.58 -9.88 -28.29
N ALA A 351 4.97 -8.62 -28.06
CA ALA A 351 4.82 -7.96 -26.77
C ALA A 351 4.49 -6.47 -26.94
N TYR A 352 3.78 -5.94 -25.96
CA TYR A 352 3.31 -4.56 -25.92
C TYR A 352 3.46 -3.99 -24.51
N ALA A 353 3.84 -2.72 -24.42
CA ALA A 353 3.80 -1.94 -23.18
C ALA A 353 3.49 -0.48 -23.46
N GLU A 354 2.90 0.20 -22.49
CA GLU A 354 2.61 1.64 -22.56
C GLU A 354 3.00 2.37 -21.27
N GLU A 355 3.36 3.64 -21.42
CA GLU A 355 3.74 4.53 -20.32
C GLU A 355 3.29 5.96 -20.62
N ILE A 356 2.99 6.74 -19.58
CA ILE A 356 2.60 8.15 -19.71
C ILE A 356 3.70 9.05 -19.13
N VAL A 357 4.22 9.94 -19.97
CA VAL A 357 5.25 10.92 -19.57
C VAL A 357 4.59 12.27 -19.29
N TYR A 358 4.78 12.79 -18.08
CA TYR A 358 4.22 14.08 -17.67
C TYR A 358 5.25 15.19 -17.78
N PHE A 359 4.92 16.23 -18.54
CA PHE A 359 5.62 17.51 -18.58
C PHE A 359 4.83 18.52 -17.76
N LEU A 360 5.45 19.03 -16.70
CA LEU A 360 4.79 19.79 -15.65
C LEU A 360 5.31 21.22 -15.59
N ARG A 361 4.46 22.18 -15.24
CA ARG A 361 4.94 23.52 -14.86
C ARG A 361 5.63 23.50 -13.50
N PHE A 362 6.57 24.44 -13.29
CA PHE A 362 7.31 24.58 -12.05
C PHE A 362 6.37 24.93 -10.87
N PRO A 363 6.49 24.27 -9.72
CA PRO A 363 5.66 24.55 -8.56
C PRO A 363 6.08 25.89 -7.92
N VAL A 364 5.09 26.65 -7.47
CA VAL A 364 5.29 27.89 -6.70
C VAL A 364 4.70 27.68 -5.31
N TRP A 365 5.41 28.13 -4.28
CA TRP A 365 4.87 28.16 -2.92
C TRP A 365 4.84 29.59 -2.41
N ILE A 366 3.82 29.90 -1.61
CA ILE A 366 3.63 31.20 -0.96
C ILE A 366 3.29 30.92 0.50
N ARG A 367 3.87 31.67 1.41
CA ARG A 367 3.54 31.65 2.84
C ARG A 367 3.30 33.07 3.32
N LEU A 368 2.29 33.25 4.14
CA LEU A 368 1.97 34.52 4.77
C LEU A 368 1.96 34.37 6.30
N GLU A 369 2.37 35.44 6.96
CA GLU A 369 2.26 35.64 8.39
C GLU A 369 1.75 37.06 8.67
N SER A 370 0.96 37.23 9.73
CA SER A 370 0.46 38.53 10.17
C SER A 370 1.12 38.93 11.48
N ASN A 371 1.45 40.21 11.63
CA ASN A 371 1.95 40.72 12.91
C ASN A 371 0.89 40.71 14.03
N LYS A 372 -0.41 40.70 13.67
CA LYS A 372 -1.55 40.72 14.59
C LYS A 372 -2.69 39.87 14.02
N GLN A 373 -3.43 39.19 14.91
CA GLN A 373 -4.64 38.43 14.55
C GLN A 373 -5.93 39.08 15.09
N ARG A 374 -5.80 40.08 15.97
CA ARG A 374 -6.92 40.85 16.54
C ARG A 374 -6.57 42.32 16.51
N VAL A 375 -7.43 43.14 15.90
CA VAL A 375 -7.22 44.58 15.74
C VAL A 375 -8.52 45.36 15.89
N LEU A 376 -8.42 46.66 16.16
CA LEU A 376 -9.57 47.56 16.12
C LEU A 376 -9.90 47.98 14.68
N VAL A 377 -11.14 48.40 14.44
CA VAL A 377 -11.52 49.02 13.15
C VAL A 377 -10.58 50.17 12.82
N GLY A 378 -10.05 50.18 11.59
CA GLY A 378 -9.11 51.17 11.09
C GLY A 378 -7.65 50.99 11.51
N GLU A 379 -7.34 50.03 12.40
CA GLU A 379 -5.96 49.71 12.78
C GLU A 379 -5.26 48.91 11.67
N GLU A 380 -3.99 49.23 11.43
CA GLU A 380 -3.17 48.61 10.40
C GLU A 380 -2.64 47.23 10.86
N VAL A 381 -2.81 46.24 9.98
CA VAL A 381 -2.21 44.90 10.08
C VAL A 381 -1.14 44.77 9.02
N VAL A 382 0.07 44.41 9.43
CA VAL A 382 1.21 44.17 8.54
C VAL A 382 1.32 42.67 8.31
N PHE A 383 1.35 42.29 7.03
CA PHE A 383 1.57 40.94 6.57
C PHE A 383 2.98 40.81 6.03
N LEU A 384 3.66 39.74 6.43
CA LEU A 384 4.96 39.33 5.93
C LEU A 384 4.77 38.05 5.11
N GLY A 385 5.33 38.03 3.91
CA GLY A 385 5.23 36.92 2.99
C GLY A 385 6.58 36.41 2.54
N ALA A 386 6.64 35.11 2.29
CA ALA A 386 7.77 34.43 1.68
C ALA A 386 7.28 33.58 0.51
N MET A 387 8.07 33.48 -0.56
CA MET A 387 7.75 32.66 -1.72
C MET A 387 9.00 32.11 -2.42
N SER A 388 8.82 31.05 -3.23
CA SER A 388 9.90 30.38 -3.96
C SER A 388 10.71 31.34 -4.84
N GLU A 389 10.05 32.31 -5.47
CA GLU A 389 10.63 33.20 -6.46
C GLU A 389 9.80 34.48 -6.62
N SER A 390 10.37 35.50 -7.28
CA SER A 390 9.71 36.81 -7.36
C SER A 390 8.67 36.84 -8.48
N LEU A 391 7.40 37.00 -8.14
CA LEU A 391 6.26 36.91 -9.06
C LEU A 391 5.16 37.92 -8.72
N PRO A 392 4.32 38.31 -9.70
CA PRO A 392 3.12 39.09 -9.44
C PRO A 392 2.07 38.26 -8.70
N ILE A 393 1.65 38.69 -7.51
CA ILE A 393 0.62 38.02 -6.71
C ILE A 393 -0.54 38.96 -6.40
N ASP A 394 -1.71 38.37 -6.19
CA ASP A 394 -2.92 39.04 -5.78
C ASP A 394 -3.18 38.78 -4.29
N ILE A 395 -3.47 39.83 -3.51
CA ILE A 395 -3.95 39.69 -2.13
C ILE A 395 -5.46 39.62 -2.17
N ILE A 396 -6.00 38.54 -1.61
CA ILE A 396 -7.41 38.25 -1.53
C ILE A 396 -7.88 38.42 -0.09
N VAL A 397 -8.99 39.14 0.10
CA VAL A 397 -9.67 39.30 1.39
C VAL A 397 -11.11 38.89 1.23
N ASN A 398 -11.56 37.89 2.00
CA ASN A 398 -12.91 37.32 1.91
C ASN A 398 -13.30 36.93 0.48
N SER A 399 -12.39 36.26 -0.23
CA SER A 399 -12.54 35.86 -1.65
C SER A 399 -12.60 37.00 -2.68
N GLU A 400 -12.42 38.26 -2.27
CA GLU A 400 -12.31 39.40 -3.19
C GLU A 400 -10.87 39.86 -3.34
N LYS A 401 -10.45 40.11 -4.59
CA LYS A 401 -9.14 40.69 -4.88
C LYS A 401 -9.07 42.12 -4.36
N ARG A 402 -8.11 42.38 -3.47
CA ARG A 402 -7.89 43.70 -2.86
C ARG A 402 -6.65 44.42 -3.36
N LEU A 403 -5.56 43.69 -3.60
CA LEU A 403 -4.29 44.25 -4.02
C LEU A 403 -3.65 43.36 -5.09
N LYS A 404 -2.86 43.95 -5.98
CA LYS A 404 -1.90 43.25 -6.83
C LYS A 404 -0.52 43.80 -6.54
N LEU A 405 0.45 42.94 -6.24
CA LEU A 405 1.83 43.32 -5.97
C LEU A 405 2.81 42.49 -6.81
N ASN A 406 3.93 43.08 -7.19
CA ASN A 406 5.08 42.32 -7.68
C ASN A 406 5.92 41.92 -6.46
N ALA A 407 5.69 40.71 -5.95
CA ALA A 407 6.33 40.23 -4.75
C ALA A 407 7.75 39.75 -5.04
N GLY A 408 8.70 40.16 -4.19
CA GLY A 408 10.02 39.51 -4.11
C GLY A 408 9.93 38.17 -3.38
N LYS A 409 11.05 37.43 -3.27
CA LYS A 409 11.14 36.20 -2.45
C LYS A 409 10.67 36.42 -1.01
N ASN A 410 10.94 37.60 -0.46
CA ASN A 410 10.32 38.09 0.75
C ASN A 410 9.55 39.37 0.39
N PHE A 411 8.32 39.50 0.86
CA PHE A 411 7.47 40.66 0.59
C PHE A 411 6.68 41.06 1.84
N SER A 412 6.18 42.28 1.85
CA SER A 412 5.29 42.75 2.91
C SER A 412 4.22 43.66 2.34
N PHE A 413 3.07 43.69 3.00
CA PHE A 413 1.99 44.61 2.69
C PHE A 413 1.18 44.89 3.95
N SER A 414 0.45 46.00 3.94
CA SER A 414 -0.43 46.38 5.05
C SER A 414 -1.88 46.43 4.59
N LEU A 415 -2.80 46.03 5.48
CA LEU A 415 -4.23 46.21 5.30
C LEU A 415 -4.84 46.89 6.51
N ASN A 416 -5.87 47.70 6.27
CA ASN A 416 -6.78 48.21 7.28
C ASN A 416 -8.20 47.72 6.98
N PHE A 417 -9.01 47.54 8.02
CA PHE A 417 -10.37 47.01 7.90
C PHE A 417 -11.37 48.06 8.35
N SER A 418 -12.34 48.36 7.48
CA SER A 418 -13.32 49.44 7.68
C SER A 418 -14.53 49.06 8.51
N ALA A 419 -14.77 47.76 8.73
CA ALA A 419 -15.90 47.25 9.49
C ALA A 419 -15.47 46.13 10.45
N PRO A 420 -16.15 45.98 11.61
CA PRO A 420 -15.90 44.86 12.51
C PRO A 420 -16.32 43.54 11.87
N GLY A 421 -15.65 42.45 12.24
CA GLY A 421 -15.92 41.13 11.66
C GLY A 421 -14.70 40.22 11.65
N ARG A 422 -14.85 39.04 11.05
CA ARG A 422 -13.73 38.15 10.74
C ARG A 422 -13.39 38.29 9.26
N TYR A 423 -12.10 38.47 8.99
CA TYR A 423 -11.58 38.59 7.64
C TYR A 423 -10.58 37.47 7.38
N GLU A 424 -10.70 36.83 6.23
CA GLU A 424 -9.77 35.83 5.74
C GLU A 424 -8.87 36.48 4.69
N VAL A 425 -7.55 36.46 4.92
CA VAL A 425 -6.55 37.05 4.04
C VAL A 425 -5.62 35.97 3.51
N TYR A 426 -5.42 35.93 2.20
CA TYR A 426 -4.42 35.06 1.57
C TYR A 426 -3.83 35.71 0.32
N ALA A 427 -2.66 35.25 -0.09
CA ALA A 427 -2.02 35.63 -1.33
C ALA A 427 -2.25 34.54 -2.39
N ARG A 428 -2.46 34.95 -3.64
CA ARG A 428 -2.67 34.04 -4.77
C ARG A 428 -1.80 34.45 -5.94
N PHE A 429 -1.03 33.50 -6.46
CA PHE A 429 -0.43 33.56 -7.78
C PHE A 429 -1.32 32.78 -8.76
N PRO A 430 -1.85 33.38 -9.84
CA PRO A 430 -2.75 32.70 -10.77
C PRO A 430 -2.04 31.67 -11.68
N GLY A 431 -0.71 31.62 -11.67
CA GLY A 431 0.08 30.82 -12.62
C GLY A 431 0.51 31.62 -13.84
N ASP A 432 1.52 31.13 -14.55
CA ASP A 432 1.96 31.63 -15.85
C ASP A 432 2.29 30.46 -16.80
N GLU A 433 2.90 30.74 -17.96
CA GLU A 433 3.29 29.71 -18.93
C GLU A 433 4.32 28.73 -18.36
N LEU A 434 5.17 29.17 -17.42
CA LEU A 434 6.26 28.38 -16.84
C LEU A 434 5.87 27.69 -15.54
N ARG A 435 4.99 28.32 -14.76
CA ARG A 435 4.76 28.03 -13.34
C ARG A 435 3.30 27.79 -13.03
N ARG A 436 3.04 26.89 -12.09
CA ARG A 436 1.69 26.60 -11.63
C ARG A 436 1.15 27.71 -10.74
N ALA A 437 -0.18 27.80 -10.70
CA ALA A 437 -0.87 28.63 -9.73
C ALA A 437 -0.56 28.19 -8.29
N ALA A 438 -0.55 29.13 -7.36
CA ALA A 438 -0.29 28.87 -5.95
C ALA A 438 -1.10 29.79 -5.05
N GLU A 439 -1.51 29.29 -3.89
CA GLU A 439 -2.12 30.08 -2.82
C GLU A 439 -1.28 29.95 -1.56
N SER A 440 -1.26 31.02 -0.75
CA SER A 440 -0.69 30.95 0.58
C SER A 440 -1.64 30.25 1.56
N ASN A 441 -1.13 29.97 2.76
CA ASN A 441 -2.01 29.76 3.92
C ASN A 441 -2.95 30.95 4.10
N ARG A 442 -4.14 30.68 4.66
CA ARG A 442 -5.19 31.66 4.96
C ARG A 442 -5.01 32.17 6.39
N ILE A 443 -5.02 33.49 6.55
CA ILE A 443 -4.90 34.16 7.85
C ILE A 443 -6.23 34.77 8.24
N GLU A 444 -6.73 34.41 9.41
CA GLU A 444 -7.92 35.03 9.99
C GLU A 444 -7.56 36.25 10.85
N ILE A 445 -8.18 37.39 10.55
CA ILE A 445 -8.09 38.62 11.35
C ILE A 445 -9.46 38.91 11.97
N ALA A 446 -9.51 39.01 13.29
CA ALA A 446 -10.70 39.46 14.00
C ALA A 446 -10.64 40.98 14.26
N VAL A 447 -11.54 41.72 13.63
CA VAL A 447 -11.65 43.18 13.73
C VAL A 447 -12.75 43.52 14.73
N LEU A 448 -12.38 44.20 15.80
CA LEU A 448 -13.26 44.54 16.91
C LEU A 448 -13.74 45.99 16.82
N GLU A 449 -14.99 46.21 17.19
CA GLU A 449 -15.52 47.56 17.38
C GLU A 449 -14.79 48.28 18.53
N PRO A 450 -14.52 49.59 18.39
CA PRO A 450 -14.01 50.41 19.49
C PRO A 450 -14.93 50.34 20.71
N PHE A 451 -14.37 50.00 21.88
CA PHE A 451 -15.10 49.80 23.14
C PHE A 451 -16.03 50.97 23.51
N LEU A 452 -15.62 52.21 23.22
CA LEU A 452 -16.40 53.42 23.49
C LEU A 452 -17.75 53.45 22.76
N HIS A 453 -17.84 52.84 21.58
CA HIS A 453 -19.10 52.79 20.81
C HIS A 453 -20.07 51.74 21.37
N ARG A 454 -19.54 50.62 21.89
CA ARG A 454 -20.33 49.59 22.57
C ARG A 454 -20.81 50.08 23.94
N ALA A 455 -19.98 50.84 24.65
CA ALA A 455 -20.32 51.46 25.93
C ALA A 455 -21.38 52.56 25.77
N SER A 456 -21.31 53.40 24.72
CA SER A 456 -22.31 54.45 24.47
C SER A 456 -23.68 53.86 24.12
N GLN A 457 -23.74 52.83 23.27
CA GLN A 457 -25.00 52.17 22.94
C GLN A 457 -25.62 51.43 24.15
N TRP A 458 -24.81 50.88 25.05
CA TRP A 458 -25.28 50.29 26.30
C TRP A 458 -25.79 51.36 27.28
N ALA A 459 -25.08 52.49 27.39
CA ALA A 459 -25.47 53.62 28.22
C ALA A 459 -26.78 54.26 27.75
N ASP A 460 -26.98 54.42 26.43
CA ASP A 460 -28.22 54.96 25.86
C ASP A 460 -29.43 54.03 26.11
N LYS A 461 -29.24 52.70 26.05
CA LYS A 461 -30.29 51.73 26.34
C LYS A 461 -30.58 51.54 27.83
N ASN A 462 -29.61 51.79 28.70
CA ASN A 462 -29.70 51.51 30.14
C ASN A 462 -29.57 52.78 31.01
N TYR A 463 -29.82 53.96 30.45
CA TYR A 463 -29.64 55.23 31.17
C TYR A 463 -30.48 55.30 32.46
N LEU A 464 -31.67 54.67 32.48
CA LEU A 464 -32.51 54.53 33.67
C LEU A 464 -31.85 53.69 34.78
N MET A 465 -31.12 52.63 34.43
CA MET A 465 -30.35 51.84 35.41
C MET A 465 -29.13 52.61 35.92
N LEU A 466 -28.49 53.41 35.07
CA LEU A 466 -27.41 54.31 35.46
C LEU A 466 -27.89 55.41 36.43
N ILE A 467 -29.06 56.01 36.15
CA ILE A 467 -29.71 56.96 37.07
C ILE A 467 -30.12 56.26 38.37
N ALA A 468 -30.65 55.03 38.31
CA ALA A 468 -31.01 54.26 39.50
C ALA A 468 -29.77 53.90 40.36
N PHE A 469 -28.65 53.53 39.74
CA PHE A 469 -27.38 53.28 40.44
C PHE A 469 -26.83 54.57 41.06
N LEU A 470 -26.90 55.70 40.35
CA LEU A 470 -26.47 56.99 40.86
C LEU A 470 -27.37 57.46 42.02
N ALA A 471 -28.68 57.26 41.91
CA ALA A 471 -29.64 57.53 42.99
C ALA A 471 -29.42 56.61 44.19
N ALA A 472 -29.11 55.32 43.97
CA ALA A 472 -28.77 54.37 45.03
C ALA A 472 -27.43 54.71 45.70
N PHE A 473 -26.46 55.22 44.94
CA PHE A 473 -25.15 55.67 45.44
C PHE A 473 -25.27 56.97 46.24
N ILE A 474 -26.12 57.91 45.81
CA ILE A 474 -26.44 59.13 46.56
C ILE A 474 -27.25 58.79 47.83
N ALA A 475 -28.20 57.85 47.73
CA ALA A 475 -28.99 57.39 48.87
C ALA A 475 -28.14 56.63 49.90
N SER A 476 -27.18 55.80 49.46
CA SER A 476 -26.25 55.09 50.35
C SER A 476 -25.24 56.01 51.02
N ALA A 477 -24.80 57.09 50.34
CA ALA A 477 -24.00 58.14 50.96
C ALA A 477 -24.80 58.95 52.00
N PHE A 478 -26.12 59.08 51.84
CA PHE A 478 -27.01 59.74 52.82
C PHE A 478 -27.34 58.84 54.04
N THR A 479 -27.54 57.52 53.84
CA THR A 479 -27.82 56.58 54.94
C THR A 479 -26.57 56.19 55.74
N ALA A 480 -25.38 56.16 55.12
CA ALA A 480 -24.11 55.95 55.80
C ALA A 480 -23.74 57.09 56.78
N ARG A 481 -24.31 58.30 56.59
CA ARG A 481 -24.09 59.46 57.47
C ARG A 481 -24.96 59.43 58.74
N ILE A 482 -26.02 58.62 58.78
CA ILE A 482 -26.97 58.50 59.91
C ILE A 482 -26.62 57.31 60.83
N PHE A 483 -25.88 56.31 60.35
CA PHE A 483 -25.63 55.05 61.08
C PHE A 483 -24.30 54.94 61.85
N LEU A 484 -23.50 56.02 61.95
CA LEU A 484 -22.18 56.02 62.59
C LEU A 484 -22.14 56.61 64.02
N ASN A 485 -23.26 56.66 64.74
CA ASN A 485 -23.31 57.10 66.14
C ASN A 485 -24.28 56.28 67.01
N ARG A 486 -23.88 55.06 67.36
CA ARG A 486 -24.05 54.38 68.68
C ARG A 486 -23.84 52.89 68.50
N GLY A 487 -22.78 52.41 69.14
CA GLY A 487 -22.35 51.03 69.05
C GLY A 487 -22.79 50.14 70.20
N LYS A 488 -22.00 49.06 70.29
CA LYS A 488 -21.90 47.98 71.28
C LYS A 488 -22.87 46.82 71.05
N ARG A 489 -22.42 45.60 70.74
CA ARG A 489 -21.44 44.65 71.33
C ARG A 489 -22.25 43.49 71.93
N ILE A 490 -22.02 42.24 71.51
CA ILE A 490 -21.62 41.07 72.34
C ILE A 490 -22.05 39.71 71.72
N TYR A 491 -21.00 38.92 71.38
CA TYR A 491 -20.69 37.49 71.58
C TYR A 491 -21.61 36.29 71.18
N THR A 492 -20.92 35.34 70.52
CA THR A 492 -20.93 33.84 70.64
C THR A 492 -22.18 33.07 70.19
N ALA A 493 -22.11 31.86 69.60
CA ALA A 493 -21.09 30.83 69.43
C ALA A 493 -21.38 30.02 68.15
N MET A 494 -20.39 29.28 67.63
CA MET A 494 -20.53 28.26 66.58
C MET A 494 -21.53 27.15 66.97
N PRO A 495 -22.02 26.36 66.00
CA PRO A 495 -21.40 25.03 65.91
C PRO A 495 -21.10 24.56 64.48
N GLU A 496 -20.04 23.77 64.38
CA GLU A 496 -19.81 22.78 63.32
C GLU A 496 -21.00 21.81 63.20
N LYS A 497 -21.29 21.37 61.97
CA LYS A 497 -21.49 19.94 61.72
C LYS A 497 -21.31 19.54 60.26
N LYS A 498 -20.58 18.44 60.12
CA LYS A 498 -20.31 17.59 58.96
C LYS A 498 -21.54 16.80 58.46
N GLU A 499 -21.35 16.24 57.25
CA GLU A 499 -22.01 15.07 56.65
C GLU A 499 -23.49 15.31 56.28
N GLU A 500 -24.01 14.83 55.15
CA GLU A 500 -23.91 13.46 54.64
C GLU A 500 -24.35 13.37 53.15
N ILE A 501 -23.98 12.24 52.54
CA ILE A 501 -24.26 11.76 51.18
C ILE A 501 -25.77 11.66 50.91
N ARG A 502 -26.21 12.04 49.71
CA ARG A 502 -27.33 11.39 49.02
C ARG A 502 -27.15 11.40 47.51
N THR A 503 -26.73 10.23 47.04
CA THR A 503 -26.98 9.67 45.72
C THR A 503 -28.46 9.80 45.39
N GLU A 504 -28.80 10.47 44.30
CA GLU A 504 -30.00 10.17 43.54
C GLU A 504 -29.59 10.01 42.08
N GLU A 505 -29.67 8.76 41.65
CA GLU A 505 -29.56 8.29 40.28
C GLU A 505 -30.54 9.05 39.40
N LYS A 506 -30.02 9.72 38.37
CA LYS A 506 -30.78 9.95 37.14
C LYS A 506 -30.05 9.27 36.00
N LYS A 507 -30.48 8.03 35.74
CA LYS A 507 -30.50 7.44 34.40
C LYS A 507 -31.26 8.42 33.49
N GLU A 508 -30.56 9.30 32.81
CA GLU A 508 -31.03 9.84 31.54
C GLU A 508 -30.31 9.04 30.45
N GLU A 509 -31.03 8.03 29.94
CA GLU A 509 -30.80 7.47 28.62
C GLU A 509 -30.83 8.61 27.62
N ARG A 510 -29.64 9.15 27.31
CA ARG A 510 -29.44 9.96 26.12
C ARG A 510 -29.21 8.99 24.97
N GLU A 511 -30.31 8.53 24.35
CA GLU A 511 -30.31 8.21 22.92
C GLU A 511 -30.03 9.51 22.14
N ILE A 512 -28.79 9.96 22.21
CA ILE A 512 -28.19 10.76 21.15
C ILE A 512 -27.91 9.74 20.06
N GLU A 513 -28.34 9.99 18.82
CA GLU A 513 -27.83 9.27 17.65
C GLU A 513 -26.30 9.36 17.67
N ARG A 514 -25.64 8.38 18.30
CA ARG A 514 -24.20 8.29 18.38
C ARG A 514 -23.77 7.82 17.01
N LYS A 515 -23.09 8.70 16.26
CA LYS A 515 -22.39 8.29 15.04
C LYS A 515 -20.97 7.87 15.42
N PRO A 516 -20.47 6.73 14.94
CA PRO A 516 -19.13 6.24 15.26
C PRO A 516 -18.02 7.28 15.07
N GLU A 517 -18.11 8.10 14.02
CA GLU A 517 -17.19 9.20 13.69
C GLU A 517 -17.08 10.26 14.79
N LYS A 518 -18.21 10.70 15.35
CA LYS A 518 -18.23 11.72 16.40
C LYS A 518 -17.69 11.17 17.71
N SER A 519 -18.08 9.95 18.07
CA SER A 519 -17.64 9.30 19.30
C SER A 519 -16.15 8.98 19.29
N PHE A 520 -15.59 8.59 18.13
CA PHE A 520 -14.13 8.44 18.01
C PHE A 520 -13.41 9.76 18.19
N LYS A 521 -13.87 10.83 17.53
CA LYS A 521 -13.25 12.15 17.59
C LYS A 521 -13.23 12.71 19.02
N GLU A 522 -14.32 12.55 19.76
CA GLU A 522 -14.40 12.97 21.16
C GLU A 522 -13.39 12.23 22.05
N LEU A 523 -13.25 10.90 21.88
CA LEU A 523 -12.23 10.11 22.58
C LEU A 523 -10.81 10.52 22.15
N PHE A 524 -10.58 10.71 20.86
CA PHE A 524 -9.30 11.07 20.28
C PHE A 524 -8.80 12.41 20.84
N ASP A 525 -9.66 13.43 20.85
CA ASP A 525 -9.36 14.75 21.43
C ASP A 525 -9.12 14.66 22.94
N ALA A 526 -9.87 13.81 23.66
CA ALA A 526 -9.68 13.58 25.09
C ALA A 526 -8.31 12.94 25.40
N LEU A 527 -7.90 11.95 24.60
CA LEU A 527 -6.60 11.28 24.73
C LEU A 527 -5.44 12.25 24.42
N ILE A 528 -5.53 12.99 23.31
CA ILE A 528 -4.51 14.00 22.96
C ILE A 528 -4.36 15.03 24.08
N LYS A 529 -5.48 15.53 24.61
CA LYS A 529 -5.47 16.54 25.67
C LYS A 529 -4.92 15.99 26.98
N LYS A 530 -5.28 14.76 27.37
CA LYS A 530 -4.84 14.14 28.63
C LYS A 530 -3.34 13.83 28.62
N PHE A 531 -2.82 13.33 27.51
CA PHE A 531 -1.43 12.89 27.41
C PHE A 531 -0.49 13.93 26.77
N GLY A 532 -1.00 15.12 26.41
CA GLY A 532 -0.18 16.22 25.88
C GLY A 532 0.40 15.93 24.49
N LEU A 533 -0.32 15.16 23.67
CA LEU A 533 0.15 14.71 22.36
C LEU A 533 -0.03 15.78 21.27
N LYS A 534 0.62 15.60 20.11
CA LYS A 534 0.49 16.52 18.96
C LYS A 534 -0.91 16.39 18.34
N THR A 535 -1.52 17.52 17.96
CA THR A 535 -2.89 17.60 17.41
C THR A 535 -3.03 17.13 15.95
N GLY A 536 -2.09 16.34 15.44
CA GLY A 536 -2.09 15.84 14.05
C GLY A 536 -1.74 14.36 13.94
N LEU A 537 -1.82 13.61 15.04
CA LEU A 537 -1.56 12.18 15.02
C LEU A 537 -2.63 11.44 14.21
N THR A 538 -2.24 10.34 13.57
CA THR A 538 -3.18 9.36 13.05
C THR A 538 -3.66 8.41 14.16
N PRO A 539 -4.78 7.68 13.97
CA PRO A 539 -5.23 6.65 14.92
C PRO A 539 -4.15 5.61 15.26
N ARG A 540 -3.30 5.21 14.31
CA ARG A 540 -2.18 4.28 14.53
C ARG A 540 -1.02 4.91 15.29
N GLU A 541 -0.70 6.17 15.00
CA GLU A 541 0.32 6.91 15.76
C GLU A 541 -0.15 7.15 17.20
N LEU A 542 -1.43 7.44 17.41
CA LEU A 542 -2.03 7.53 18.75
C LEU A 542 -1.89 6.19 19.51
N LEU A 543 -2.12 5.06 18.84
CA LEU A 543 -1.91 3.73 19.43
C LEU A 543 -0.43 3.48 19.77
N SER A 544 0.50 3.87 18.89
CA SER A 544 1.94 3.73 19.12
C SER A 544 2.42 4.55 20.33
N GLU A 545 1.91 5.78 20.49
CA GLU A 545 2.24 6.65 21.63
C GLU A 545 1.61 6.16 22.96
N LEU A 546 0.45 5.51 22.88
CA LEU A 546 -0.30 5.03 24.05
C LEU A 546 -0.20 3.51 24.29
N GLY A 547 0.72 2.83 23.61
CA GLY A 547 0.88 1.36 23.69
C GLY A 547 1.27 0.82 25.07
N SER A 548 1.66 1.68 26.01
CA SER A 548 1.98 1.33 27.40
C SER A 548 0.81 1.53 28.39
N GLN A 549 -0.33 2.03 27.93
CA GLN A 549 -1.48 2.32 28.78
C GLN A 549 -2.33 1.07 29.03
N ARG A 550 -3.04 1.03 30.17
CA ARG A 550 -3.90 -0.12 30.56
C ARG A 550 -5.03 -0.42 29.58
N PHE A 551 -5.45 0.58 28.81
CA PHE A 551 -6.47 0.46 27.77
C PHE A 551 -5.88 0.22 26.36
N ALA A 552 -4.58 0.00 26.20
CA ALA A 552 -3.92 -0.09 24.88
C ALA A 552 -4.54 -1.18 23.99
N ASP A 553 -4.86 -2.36 24.53
CA ASP A 553 -5.50 -3.43 23.77
C ASP A 553 -6.92 -3.06 23.32
N LYS A 554 -7.66 -2.33 24.15
CA LYS A 554 -9.00 -1.80 23.81
C LYS A 554 -8.91 -0.70 22.75
N LEU A 555 -7.89 0.16 22.84
CA LEU A 555 -7.63 1.21 21.87
C LEU A 555 -7.22 0.62 20.53
N LYS A 556 -6.44 -0.46 20.51
CA LYS A 556 -6.07 -1.18 19.28
C LYS A 556 -7.31 -1.69 18.55
N GLU A 557 -8.18 -2.39 19.26
CA GLU A 557 -9.42 -2.92 18.70
C GLU A 557 -10.37 -1.80 18.22
N LEU A 558 -10.43 -0.68 18.96
CA LEU A 558 -11.20 0.48 18.56
C LEU A 558 -10.64 1.17 17.30
N VAL A 559 -9.31 1.26 17.18
CA VAL A 559 -8.64 1.82 15.99
C VAL A 559 -8.90 0.93 14.78
N GLU A 560 -8.82 -0.40 14.90
CA GLU A 560 -9.14 -1.33 13.81
C GLU A 560 -10.59 -1.15 13.31
N LEU A 561 -11.56 -1.03 14.23
CA LEU A 561 -12.96 -0.73 13.88
C LEU A 561 -13.10 0.65 13.22
N HIS A 562 -12.39 1.66 13.70
CA HIS A 562 -12.39 3.00 13.10
C HIS A 562 -11.85 3.00 11.67
N GLU A 563 -10.73 2.31 11.43
CA GLU A 563 -10.11 2.23 10.10
C GLU A 563 -11.00 1.50 9.09
N LYS A 564 -11.71 0.47 9.54
CA LYS A 564 -12.66 -0.28 8.72
C LYS A 564 -13.74 0.60 8.11
N PHE A 565 -14.35 1.52 8.88
CA PHE A 565 -15.39 2.41 8.35
C PHE A 565 -14.85 3.73 7.79
N ALA A 566 -13.77 4.29 8.34
CA ALA A 566 -13.27 5.61 7.96
C ALA A 566 -12.31 5.60 6.76
N TYR A 567 -11.52 4.53 6.58
CA TYR A 567 -10.54 4.43 5.49
C TYR A 567 -10.92 3.40 4.42
N ALA A 568 -11.51 2.26 4.82
CA ALA A 568 -11.94 1.24 3.87
C ALA A 568 -13.38 1.43 3.36
N GLY A 569 -14.15 2.38 3.95
CA GLY A 569 -15.53 2.67 3.54
C GLY A 569 -16.53 1.54 3.81
N ILE A 570 -16.18 0.57 4.67
CA ILE A 570 -17.00 -0.59 5.00
C ILE A 570 -17.90 -0.24 6.19
N MET A 571 -19.23 -0.34 6.04
CA MET A 571 -20.14 -0.12 7.15
C MET A 571 -19.97 -1.20 8.24
N LEU A 572 -19.92 -0.77 9.50
CA LEU A 572 -19.90 -1.68 10.65
C LEU A 572 -21.22 -2.45 10.74
N SER A 573 -21.14 -3.74 11.12
CA SER A 573 -22.34 -4.48 11.51
C SER A 573 -22.93 -3.92 12.83
N LYS A 574 -24.19 -4.23 13.14
CA LYS A 574 -24.79 -3.80 14.42
C LYS A 574 -24.01 -4.28 15.65
N GLU A 575 -23.48 -5.49 15.60
CA GLU A 575 -22.65 -6.07 16.65
C GLU A 575 -21.30 -5.33 16.79
N GLU A 576 -20.70 -4.94 15.67
CA GLU A 576 -19.46 -4.15 15.64
C GLU A 576 -19.68 -2.72 16.12
N GLU A 577 -20.82 -2.13 15.81
CA GLU A 577 -21.19 -0.77 16.25
C GLU A 577 -21.48 -0.72 17.77
N GLU A 578 -22.17 -1.72 18.31
CA GLU A 578 -22.34 -1.87 19.76
C GLU A 578 -20.99 -2.07 20.48
N LYS A 579 -20.12 -2.92 19.91
CA LYS A 579 -18.77 -3.13 20.43
C LYS A 579 -17.94 -1.85 20.38
N PHE A 580 -18.05 -1.09 19.30
CA PHE A 580 -17.38 0.20 19.12
C PHE A 580 -17.76 1.20 20.22
N PHE A 581 -19.06 1.40 20.48
CA PHE A 581 -19.49 2.32 21.53
C PHE A 581 -19.17 1.84 22.95
N LYS A 582 -19.17 0.53 23.16
CA LYS A 582 -18.72 -0.07 24.42
C LYS A 582 -17.25 0.25 24.67
N LEU A 583 -16.38 0.01 23.70
CA LEU A 583 -14.94 0.30 23.79
C LEU A 583 -14.66 1.79 24.01
N VAL A 584 -15.34 2.69 23.29
CA VAL A 584 -15.23 4.15 23.52
C VAL A 584 -15.58 4.51 24.96
N SER A 585 -16.69 3.96 25.47
CA SER A 585 -17.17 4.27 26.83
C SER A 585 -16.24 3.72 27.91
N GLU A 586 -15.69 2.51 27.71
CA GLU A 586 -14.74 1.90 28.63
C GLU A 586 -13.42 2.68 28.67
N ILE A 587 -12.88 3.08 27.52
CA ILE A 587 -11.65 3.86 27.48
C ILE A 587 -11.87 5.24 28.13
N LEU A 588 -12.97 5.93 27.82
CA LEU A 588 -13.30 7.21 28.45
C LEU A 588 -13.47 7.11 29.98
N ALA A 589 -13.93 5.97 30.50
CA ALA A 589 -14.05 5.74 31.94
C ALA A 589 -12.70 5.45 32.63
N GLU A 590 -11.70 4.99 31.86
CA GLU A 590 -10.32 4.76 32.31
C GLU A 590 -9.43 6.02 32.16
N LEU A 591 -9.94 7.06 31.48
CA LEU A 591 -9.33 8.39 31.41
C LEU A 591 -9.68 9.24 32.64
#